data_AF-A0A964U9E5-F1
#
_entry.id   AF-A0A964U9E5-F1
#
_cell.length_a   1.000
_cell.length_b   1.000
_cell.length_c   1.000
_cell.angle_alpha   90.00
_cell.angle_beta   90.00
_cell.angle_gamma   90.00
#
_symmetry.space_group_name_H-M   'P 1'
#
loop_
_entity.id
_entity.type
_entity.pdbx_description
1 polymer ?
#
loop_
_entity_poly.entity_id
_entity_poly.type
_entity_poly.pdbx_seq_one_letter_code
_entity_poly.pdbx_strand_id
1 'polypeptide(L)'
;MFLPDQYVWIEPVIIAAIIVFVVDLLGNSLAYGGRLVNALATAVVFFIIFAALAYFGLGKMEVSTEAAELPSRFLPGDFLWLEPVIIATGLVFVVGLVGNIVAFENRLMNALVTALIFLVVFGVVTYFGYGSIEVELPQVPNGEAPASE
;
A
#
# COMPACT_ATOMS: atom_id res chain seq x y z
N MET A 1 -6.48 -9.50 10.13
CA MET A 1 -6.43 -8.27 10.95
C MET A 1 -5.64 -8.55 12.19
N PHE A 2 -4.44 -8.00 12.24
CA PHE A 2 -3.51 -8.13 13.36
C PHE A 2 -3.42 -6.86 14.19
N LEU A 3 -4.03 -5.76 13.72
CA LEU A 3 -4.02 -4.44 14.35
C LEU A 3 -5.44 -4.01 14.76
N PRO A 4 -5.59 -3.16 15.80
CA PRO A 4 -6.86 -2.53 16.14
C PRO A 4 -7.45 -1.74 14.96
N ASP A 5 -8.78 -1.56 14.96
CA ASP A 5 -9.54 -0.95 13.85
C ASP A 5 -8.99 0.41 13.39
N GLN A 6 -8.57 1.25 14.33
CA GLN A 6 -7.96 2.56 14.08
C GLN A 6 -6.63 2.52 13.28
N TYR A 7 -6.00 1.35 13.18
CA TYR A 7 -4.74 1.14 12.48
C TYR A 7 -4.87 0.18 11.29
N VAL A 8 -6.08 -0.23 10.91
CA VAL A 8 -6.28 -1.17 9.79
C VAL A 8 -5.68 -0.65 8.48
N TRP A 9 -5.68 0.67 8.27
CA TRP A 9 -5.08 1.31 7.09
C TRP A 9 -3.57 1.06 6.94
N ILE A 10 -2.84 0.79 8.03
CA ILE A 10 -1.38 0.59 8.01
C ILE A 10 -1.00 -0.86 7.70
N GLU A 11 -1.91 -1.83 7.90
CA GLU A 11 -1.68 -3.25 7.65
C GLU A 11 -1.21 -3.51 6.19
N PRO A 12 -1.91 -3.03 5.13
CA PRO A 12 -1.44 -3.22 3.75
C PRO A 12 -0.13 -2.47 3.46
N VAL A 13 0.14 -1.34 4.11
CA VAL A 13 1.38 -0.56 3.92
C VAL A 13 2.58 -1.33 4.47
N ILE A 14 2.44 -1.92 5.67
CA ILE A 14 3.50 -2.74 6.29
C ILE A 14 3.75 -3.99 5.46
N ILE A 15 2.70 -4.67 5.01
CA ILE A 15 2.82 -5.86 4.16
C ILE A 15 3.55 -5.51 2.86
N ALA A 16 3.16 -4.42 2.19
CA ALA A 16 3.82 -3.93 0.99
C ALA A 16 5.31 -3.65 1.25
N ALA A 17 5.65 -2.95 2.34
CA ALA A 17 7.04 -2.66 2.68
C ALA A 17 7.88 -3.92 2.93
N ILE A 18 7.31 -4.95 3.59
CA ILE A 18 7.98 -6.24 3.78
C ILE A 18 8.25 -6.91 2.42
N ILE A 19 7.29 -6.87 1.50
CA ILE A 19 7.47 -7.42 0.14
C ILE A 19 8.59 -6.66 -0.58
N VAL A 20 8.58 -5.33 -0.53
CA VAL A 20 9.64 -4.50 -1.14
C VAL A 20 11.01 -4.88 -0.59
N PHE A 21 11.13 -5.01 0.74
CA PHE A 21 12.38 -5.42 1.36
C PHE A 21 12.88 -6.77 0.82
N VAL A 22 12.01 -7.78 0.79
CA VAL A 22 12.38 -9.12 0.32
C VAL A 22 12.73 -9.11 -1.16
N VAL A 23 11.91 -8.46 -2.01
CA VAL A 23 12.12 -8.42 -3.45
C VAL A 23 13.37 -7.63 -3.80
N ASP A 24 13.62 -6.49 -3.15
CA ASP A 24 14.83 -5.69 -3.41
C ASP A 24 16.08 -6.41 -2.93
N LEU A 25 16.02 -7.10 -1.78
CA LEU A 25 17.14 -7.92 -1.30
C LEU A 25 17.49 -9.02 -2.32
N LEU A 26 16.48 -9.70 -2.86
CA LEU A 26 16.66 -10.73 -3.88
C LEU A 26 17.14 -10.12 -5.20
N GLY A 27 16.57 -9.01 -5.66
CA GLY A 27 16.94 -8.35 -6.91
C GLY A 27 18.39 -7.87 -6.89
N ASN A 28 18.79 -7.25 -5.79
CA ASN A 28 20.17 -6.83 -5.54
C ASN A 28 21.14 -8.03 -5.45
N SER A 29 20.65 -9.24 -5.18
CA SER A 29 21.46 -10.46 -5.19
C SER A 29 21.67 -11.06 -6.58
N LEU A 30 20.71 -10.88 -7.49
CA LEU A 30 20.69 -11.51 -8.82
C LEU A 30 21.56 -10.79 -9.87
N ALA A 31 22.19 -9.66 -9.50
CA ALA A 31 23.18 -8.93 -10.31
C ALA A 31 22.75 -8.73 -11.77
N TYR A 32 21.50 -8.26 -11.97
CA TYR A 32 21.01 -7.91 -13.30
C TYR A 32 21.99 -6.94 -13.97
N GLY A 33 22.24 -7.13 -15.27
CA GLY A 33 23.22 -6.38 -16.06
C GLY A 33 22.99 -4.86 -16.19
N GLY A 34 22.06 -4.29 -15.42
CA GLY A 34 21.81 -2.86 -15.33
C GLY A 34 20.89 -2.48 -14.17
N ARG A 35 21.16 -1.34 -13.53
CA ARG A 35 20.39 -0.80 -12.39
C ARG A 35 18.91 -0.56 -12.71
N LEU A 36 18.64 -0.12 -13.95
CA LEU A 36 17.27 0.09 -14.45
C LEU A 36 16.50 -1.23 -14.55
N VAL A 37 17.16 -2.26 -15.12
CA VAL A 37 16.56 -3.60 -15.27
C VAL A 37 16.29 -4.21 -13.90
N ASN A 38 17.19 -4.02 -12.94
CA ASN A 38 16.97 -4.44 -11.54
C ASN A 38 15.74 -3.77 -10.94
N ALA A 39 15.65 -2.43 -10.99
CA ALA A 39 14.50 -1.71 -10.43
C ALA A 39 13.18 -2.10 -11.11
N LEU A 40 13.19 -2.29 -12.43
CA LEU A 40 12.01 -2.74 -13.17
C LEU A 40 11.60 -4.17 -12.77
N ALA A 41 12.56 -5.09 -12.68
CA ALA A 41 12.29 -6.46 -12.24
C ALA A 41 11.70 -6.48 -10.82
N THR A 42 12.29 -5.72 -9.89
CA THR A 42 11.77 -5.55 -8.51
C THR A 42 10.34 -5.02 -8.54
N ALA A 43 10.04 -3.99 -9.32
CA ALA A 43 8.70 -3.42 -9.41
C ALA A 43 7.67 -4.39 -10.00
N VAL A 44 8.04 -5.15 -11.03
CA VAL A 44 7.15 -6.15 -11.66
C VAL A 44 6.87 -7.31 -10.70
N VAL A 45 7.90 -7.84 -10.03
CA VAL A 45 7.72 -8.90 -9.04
C VAL A 45 6.87 -8.41 -7.88
N PHE A 46 7.12 -7.20 -7.37
CA PHE A 46 6.29 -6.56 -6.36
C PHE A 46 4.84 -6.43 -6.83
N PHE A 47 4.61 -5.91 -8.05
CA PHE A 47 3.27 -5.75 -8.63
C PHE A 47 2.51 -7.08 -8.62
N ILE A 48 3.12 -8.16 -9.09
CA ILE A 48 2.48 -9.47 -9.16
C ILE A 48 2.09 -9.96 -7.76
N ILE A 49 3.02 -9.89 -6.80
CA ILE A 49 2.79 -10.36 -5.43
C ILE A 49 1.72 -9.50 -4.75
N PHE A 50 1.86 -8.18 -4.81
CA PHE A 50 0.96 -7.26 -4.12
C PHE A 50 -0.42 -7.21 -4.77
N ALA A 51 -0.52 -7.29 -6.10
CA ALA A 51 -1.79 -7.44 -6.81
C ALA A 51 -2.48 -8.75 -6.42
N ALA A 52 -1.74 -9.87 -6.38
CA ALA A 52 -2.31 -11.15 -5.97
C ALA A 52 -2.79 -11.11 -4.51
N LEU A 53 -2.05 -10.46 -3.61
CA LEU A 53 -2.49 -10.26 -2.24
C LEU A 53 -3.71 -9.35 -2.17
N ALA A 54 -3.73 -8.23 -2.89
CA ALA A 54 -4.87 -7.33 -2.96
C ALA A 54 -6.13 -8.04 -3.48
N TYR A 55 -5.99 -8.90 -4.50
CA TYR A 55 -7.09 -9.59 -5.15
C TYR A 55 -7.58 -10.84 -4.39
N PHE A 56 -6.66 -11.67 -3.88
CA PHE A 56 -6.99 -12.97 -3.27
C PHE A 56 -6.81 -13.02 -1.74
N GLY A 57 -5.80 -12.33 -1.20
CA GLY A 57 -5.25 -12.64 0.13
C GLY A 57 -5.62 -11.65 1.24
N LEU A 58 -5.77 -10.37 0.92
CA LEU A 58 -6.11 -9.34 1.89
C LEU A 58 -7.61 -9.26 2.17
N GLY A 59 -8.46 -9.95 1.40
CA GLY A 59 -9.88 -10.26 1.68
C GLY A 59 -10.84 -9.11 1.98
N LYS A 60 -10.32 -7.91 2.26
CA LYS A 60 -10.94 -6.70 2.79
C LYS A 60 -9.93 -5.54 2.72
N MET A 61 -9.19 -5.37 1.62
CA MET A 61 -8.98 -3.98 1.19
C MET A 61 -10.32 -3.51 0.63
N GLU A 62 -11.31 -3.42 1.52
CA GLU A 62 -12.43 -2.51 1.36
C GLU A 62 -11.77 -1.14 1.48
N VAL A 63 -11.11 -0.71 0.39
CA VAL A 63 -11.07 0.72 0.10
C VAL A 63 -12.53 1.07 0.11
N SER A 64 -12.99 1.66 1.21
CA SER A 64 -14.39 1.91 1.45
C SER A 64 -14.91 2.59 0.18
N THR A 65 -15.67 1.85 -0.62
CA THR A 65 -16.17 2.33 -1.91
C THR A 65 -17.24 3.41 -1.70
N GLU A 66 -17.70 3.55 -0.46
CA GLU A 66 -18.56 4.60 0.05
C GLU A 66 -17.79 5.87 0.44
N ALA A 67 -16.47 5.79 0.68
CA ALA A 67 -15.68 6.93 1.13
C ALA A 67 -15.07 7.71 -0.05
N ALA A 68 -15.60 8.91 -0.23
CA ALA A 68 -15.05 10.05 -0.97
C ALA A 68 -14.85 9.86 -2.48
N GLU A 69 -15.47 10.77 -3.24
CA GLU A 69 -14.96 11.23 -4.53
C GLU A 69 -13.51 11.70 -4.34
N LEU A 70 -12.56 10.77 -4.38
CA LEU A 70 -11.16 11.13 -4.43
C LEU A 70 -10.98 11.93 -5.74
N PRO A 71 -10.41 13.15 -5.69
CA PRO A 71 -10.23 13.99 -6.88
C PRO A 71 -9.31 13.37 -7.94
N SER A 72 -8.73 12.21 -7.66
CA SER A 72 -7.72 11.52 -8.45
C SER A 72 -8.07 10.07 -8.81
N ARG A 73 -9.35 9.65 -8.79
CA ARG A 73 -9.73 8.35 -9.36
C ARG A 73 -9.37 8.32 -10.85
N PHE A 74 -8.61 7.33 -11.28
CA PHE A 74 -8.16 7.20 -12.66
C PHE A 74 -8.48 5.83 -13.28
N LEU A 75 -9.01 4.89 -12.50
CA LEU A 75 -9.52 3.62 -12.99
C LEU A 75 -11.06 3.55 -12.92
N PRO A 76 -11.70 2.76 -13.80
CA PRO A 76 -13.13 2.44 -13.69
C PRO A 76 -13.44 1.70 -12.38
N GLY A 77 -14.71 1.74 -11.95
CA GLY A 77 -15.18 1.18 -10.68
C GLY A 77 -14.71 -0.26 -10.39
N ASP A 78 -14.80 -1.14 -11.39
CA ASP A 78 -14.42 -2.56 -11.26
C ASP A 78 -12.91 -2.77 -11.03
N PHE A 79 -12.09 -1.75 -11.27
CA PHE A 79 -10.63 -1.79 -11.15
C PHE A 79 -10.07 -0.92 -10.03
N LEU A 80 -10.92 -0.35 -9.16
CA LEU A 80 -10.44 0.53 -8.08
C LEU A 80 -9.48 -0.16 -7.11
N TRP A 81 -9.62 -1.47 -6.91
CA TRP A 81 -8.68 -2.28 -6.11
C TRP A 81 -7.24 -2.26 -6.66
N LEU A 82 -7.07 -1.96 -7.95
CA LEU A 82 -5.79 -1.92 -8.63
C LEU A 82 -5.10 -0.56 -8.53
N GLU A 83 -5.83 0.52 -8.23
CA GLU A 83 -5.24 1.86 -8.06
C GLU A 83 -4.12 1.90 -7.01
N PRO A 84 -4.32 1.45 -5.75
CA PRO A 84 -3.25 1.46 -4.75
C PRO A 84 -2.10 0.54 -5.15
N VAL A 85 -2.38 -0.54 -5.89
CA VAL A 85 -1.36 -1.47 -6.39
C VAL A 85 -0.47 -0.78 -7.43
N ILE A 86 -1.06 -0.08 -8.41
CA ILE A 86 -0.30 0.63 -9.44
C ILE A 86 0.53 1.77 -8.84
N ILE A 87 -0.07 2.54 -7.93
CA ILE A 87 0.63 3.61 -7.21
C ILE A 87 1.82 3.04 -6.44
N ALA A 88 1.59 1.99 -5.65
CA ALA A 88 2.64 1.30 -4.90
C ALA A 88 3.75 0.80 -5.84
N THR A 89 3.40 0.14 -6.95
CA THR A 89 4.37 -0.33 -7.94
C THR A 89 5.21 0.79 -8.53
N GLY A 90 4.59 1.92 -8.87
CA GLY A 90 5.32 3.11 -9.33
C GLY A 90 6.31 3.62 -8.29
N LEU A 91 5.90 3.67 -7.02
CA LEU A 91 6.77 4.05 -5.91
C LEU A 91 7.95 3.07 -5.74
N VAL A 92 7.70 1.76 -5.80
CA VAL A 92 8.76 0.74 -5.71
C VAL A 92 9.78 0.94 -6.84
N PHE A 93 9.32 1.20 -8.07
CA PHE A 93 10.22 1.46 -9.17
C PHE A 93 11.09 2.70 -8.93
N VAL A 94 10.49 3.82 -8.52
CA VAL A 94 11.22 5.07 -8.26
C VAL A 94 12.21 4.92 -7.11
N VAL A 95 11.74 4.39 -5.98
CA VAL A 95 12.57 4.22 -4.77
C VAL A 95 13.67 3.19 -5.02
N GLY A 96 13.38 2.07 -5.68
CA GLY A 96 14.37 1.07 -6.06
C GLY A 96 15.42 1.61 -7.04
N LEU A 97 15.00 2.46 -7.99
CA LEU A 97 15.93 3.12 -8.91
C LEU A 97 16.87 4.09 -8.17
N VAL A 98 16.34 4.90 -7.25
CA VAL A 98 17.14 5.81 -6.41
C VAL A 98 18.07 5.01 -5.48
N GLY A 99 17.56 3.96 -4.82
CA GLY A 99 18.35 3.07 -3.96
C GLY A 99 19.50 2.43 -4.73
N ASN A 100 19.25 1.94 -5.95
CA ASN A 100 20.29 1.40 -6.83
C ASN A 100 21.32 2.43 -7.29
N ILE A 101 21.00 3.73 -7.28
CA ILE A 101 21.94 4.82 -7.63
C ILE A 101 22.84 5.18 -6.44
N VAL A 102 22.24 5.33 -5.26
CA VAL A 102 22.95 5.69 -4.01
C VAL A 102 23.76 4.50 -3.47
N ALA A 103 23.28 3.27 -3.71
CA ALA A 103 23.87 1.97 -3.46
C ALA A 103 24.86 1.90 -2.30
N PHE A 104 24.38 1.42 -1.16
CA PHE A 104 25.24 1.10 -0.01
C PHE A 104 26.11 -0.14 -0.30
N GLU A 105 27.30 -0.19 0.30
CA GLU A 105 28.20 -1.36 0.20
C GLU A 105 27.51 -2.66 0.67
N ASN A 106 26.63 -2.54 1.68
CA ASN A 106 25.84 -3.66 2.18
C ASN A 106 24.46 -3.72 1.49
N ARG A 107 24.23 -4.81 0.76
CA ARG A 107 22.96 -5.11 0.06
C ARG A 107 21.76 -5.17 0.99
N LEU A 108 21.94 -5.69 2.21
CA LEU A 108 20.88 -5.72 3.23
C LEU A 108 20.47 -4.31 3.63
N MET A 109 21.46 -3.44 3.85
CA MET A 109 21.21 -2.04 4.20
C MET A 109 20.51 -1.32 3.04
N ASN A 110 20.91 -1.61 1.80
CA ASN A 110 20.24 -1.06 0.61
C ASN A 110 18.76 -1.43 0.59
N ALA A 111 18.44 -2.72 0.68
CA ALA A 111 17.06 -3.19 0.70
C ALA A 111 16.24 -2.62 1.86
N LEU A 112 16.86 -2.51 3.04
CA LEU A 112 16.21 -1.94 4.22
C LEU A 112 15.87 -0.46 4.01
N VAL A 113 16.82 0.34 3.51
CA VAL A 113 16.60 1.76 3.23
C VAL A 113 15.52 1.94 2.15
N THR A 114 15.59 1.18 1.05
CA THR A 114 14.55 1.17 0.01
C THR A 114 13.17 0.89 0.60
N ALA A 115 13.05 -0.16 1.43
CA ALA A 115 11.78 -0.53 2.05
C ALA A 115 11.27 0.51 3.06
N LEU A 116 12.15 1.14 3.84
CA LEU A 116 11.77 2.19 4.79
C LEU A 116 11.31 3.47 4.09
N ILE A 117 12.01 3.89 3.05
CA ILE A 117 11.58 5.03 2.22
C ILE A 117 10.22 4.72 1.60
N PHE A 118 10.06 3.53 1.02
CA PHE A 118 8.78 3.09 0.48
C PHE A 118 7.67 3.09 1.55
N LEU A 119 7.92 2.51 2.73
CA LEU A 119 6.97 2.45 3.84
C LEU A 119 6.45 3.84 4.22
N VAL A 120 7.37 4.81 4.35
CA VAL A 120 7.02 6.18 4.72
C VAL A 120 6.23 6.86 3.59
N VAL A 121 6.72 6.80 2.35
CA VAL A 121 6.08 7.49 1.22
C VAL A 121 4.73 6.87 0.90
N PHE A 122 4.65 5.54 0.80
CA PHE A 122 3.41 4.84 0.55
C PHE A 122 2.44 5.00 1.71
N GLY A 123 2.91 4.93 2.97
CA GLY A 123 2.08 5.18 4.14
C GLY A 123 1.45 6.58 4.14
N VAL A 124 2.22 7.61 3.77
CA VAL A 124 1.71 8.99 3.59
C VAL A 124 0.67 9.04 2.47
N VAL A 125 0.96 8.44 1.31
CA VAL A 125 0.01 8.39 0.19
C VAL A 125 -1.27 7.65 0.59
N THR A 126 -1.16 6.55 1.32
CA THR A 126 -2.33 5.79 1.79
C THR A 126 -3.14 6.58 2.80
N TYR A 127 -2.48 7.21 3.78
CA TYR A 127 -3.12 7.98 4.84
C TYR A 127 -3.85 9.21 4.31
N PHE A 128 -3.24 10.00 3.43
CA PHE A 128 -3.88 11.20 2.88
C PHE A 128 -4.73 10.93 1.64
N GLY A 129 -4.41 9.89 0.87
CA GLY A 129 -5.07 9.56 -0.39
C GLY A 129 -6.32 8.71 -0.23
N TYR A 130 -6.50 7.98 0.88
CA TYR A 130 -7.68 7.16 1.15
C TYR A 130 -8.34 7.45 2.51
N GLY A 131 -7.88 8.49 3.23
CA GLY A 131 -8.11 8.68 4.66
C GLY A 131 -9.27 9.57 5.11
N SER A 132 -10.39 9.60 4.39
CA SER A 132 -11.64 10.13 4.96
C SER A 132 -12.70 9.02 5.02
N ILE A 133 -12.54 8.11 5.98
CA ILE A 133 -13.62 7.20 6.37
C ILE A 133 -14.48 7.96 7.39
N GLU A 134 -15.50 8.67 6.91
CA GLU A 134 -16.57 9.15 7.79
C GLU A 134 -17.44 7.95 8.17
N VAL A 135 -17.34 7.51 9.42
CA VAL A 135 -18.25 6.49 9.97
C VAL A 135 -19.52 7.20 10.38
N GLU A 136 -20.52 7.20 9.50
CA GLU A 136 -21.86 7.64 9.86
C GLU A 136 -22.47 6.57 10.77
N LEU A 137 -22.48 6.85 12.08
CA LEU A 137 -23.12 5.97 13.05
C LEU A 137 -24.62 5.90 12.73
N PRO A 138 -25.25 4.71 12.70
CA PRO A 138 -26.70 4.61 12.66
C PRO A 138 -27.27 5.51 13.74
N GLN A 139 -28.16 6.44 13.36
CA GLN A 139 -28.94 7.23 14.31
C GLN A 139 -29.64 6.23 15.23
N VAL A 140 -29.12 6.02 16.44
CA VAL A 140 -29.87 5.35 17.49
C VAL A 140 -31.06 6.28 17.70
N PRO A 141 -32.31 5.85 17.40
CA PRO A 141 -33.46 6.68 17.67
C PRO A 141 -33.37 7.06 19.13
N ASN A 142 -33.25 8.36 19.43
CA ASN A 142 -33.32 8.86 20.79
C ASN A 142 -34.60 8.25 21.37
N GLY A 143 -34.45 7.37 22.36
CA GLY A 143 -35.55 6.61 22.90
C GLY A 143 -36.68 7.57 23.22
N GLU A 144 -37.80 7.43 22.51
CA GLU A 144 -39.04 8.04 22.93
C GLU A 144 -39.31 7.52 24.35
N ALA A 145 -39.16 8.40 25.32
CA ALA A 145 -39.56 8.14 26.68
C ALA A 145 -41.04 7.71 26.63
N PRO A 146 -41.42 6.60 27.29
CA PRO A 146 -42.81 6.17 27.26
C PRO A 146 -43.66 7.27 27.88
N ALA A 147 -44.73 7.65 27.18
CA ALA A 147 -45.75 8.55 27.71
C ALA A 147 -46.29 7.93 29.01
N SER A 148 -46.13 8.66 30.11
CA SER A 148 -46.75 8.31 31.39
C SER A 148 -48.25 8.55 31.29
N GLU A 149 -49.04 7.48 31.26
CA GLU A 149 -50.44 7.47 31.69
C GLU A 149 -50.54 6.98 33.14
#